data_AF-A0A5K1HM93-F1
#
_entry.id   AF-A0A5K1HM93-F1
#
_cell.length_a   1.000
_cell.length_b   1.000
_cell.length_c   1.000
_cell.angle_alpha   90.00
_cell.angle_beta   90.00
_cell.angle_gamma   90.00
#
_symmetry.space_group_name_H-M   'P 1'
#
loop_
_entity.id
_entity.type
_entity.pdbx_description
1 polymer ?
#
loop_
_entity_poly.entity_id
_entity_poly.type
_entity_poly.pdbx_seq_one_letter_code
_entity_poly.pdbx_strand_id
1 'polypeptide(L)'
;LSRHPSRPLLSSSFPHFFGNKNIPCLIPCGIDQDPYFRMTRDVCAKIKAPKPAGLYNKFFPSLQGFNSKMSASIPQSGIFMTDTAKEIENKVKKHAFSGGKATKEEQEKYGADSLLISPTNTC
;
A
#
# COMPACT_ATOMS: atom_id res chain seq x y z
N LEU A 1 10.35 -26.08 -8.70
CA LEU A 1 9.17 -25.28 -9.15
C LEU A 1 8.09 -25.03 -8.08
N SER A 2 8.04 -25.74 -6.93
CA SER A 2 6.88 -25.61 -6.01
C SER A 2 6.83 -24.34 -5.15
N ARG A 3 7.92 -23.56 -5.07
CA ARG A 3 8.07 -22.40 -4.16
C ARG A 3 8.22 -21.04 -4.87
N HIS A 4 7.81 -20.92 -6.13
CA HIS A 4 7.93 -19.64 -6.83
C HIS A 4 6.77 -18.70 -6.44
N PRO A 5 7.03 -17.42 -6.07
CA PRO A 5 6.00 -16.50 -5.57
C PRO A 5 4.90 -16.20 -6.61
N SER A 6 5.16 -16.47 -7.88
CA SER A 6 4.24 -16.33 -9.01
C SER A 6 3.16 -17.42 -9.11
N ARG A 7 3.32 -18.54 -8.39
CA ARG A 7 2.45 -19.73 -8.54
C ARG A 7 0.98 -19.47 -8.18
N PRO A 8 0.64 -18.70 -7.14
CA PRO A 8 -0.76 -18.39 -6.80
C PRO A 8 -1.52 -17.63 -7.90
N LEU A 9 -0.81 -17.08 -8.88
CA LEU A 9 -1.40 -16.28 -9.97
C LEU A 9 -1.99 -17.15 -11.09
N LEU A 10 -1.77 -18.47 -11.01
CA LEU A 10 -2.28 -19.45 -11.95
C LEU A 10 -3.37 -20.29 -11.28
N SER A 11 -4.54 -20.37 -11.91
CA SER A 11 -5.67 -21.18 -11.45
C SER A 11 -5.32 -22.67 -11.35
N SER A 12 -4.40 -23.15 -12.20
CA SER A 12 -3.84 -24.51 -12.18
C SER A 12 -3.08 -24.87 -10.90
N SER A 13 -2.67 -23.86 -10.11
CA SER A 13 -2.03 -24.09 -8.81
C SER A 13 -3.02 -24.51 -7.73
N PHE A 14 -4.32 -24.28 -7.93
CA PHE A 14 -5.38 -24.62 -6.99
C PHE A 14 -6.43 -25.53 -7.65
N PRO A 15 -6.06 -26.77 -8.02
CA PRO A 15 -6.94 -27.69 -8.72
C PRO A 15 -8.17 -28.09 -7.89
N HIS A 16 -8.07 -28.05 -6.56
CA HIS A 16 -9.20 -28.31 -5.65
C HIS A 16 -10.34 -27.28 -5.79
N PHE A 17 -10.01 -26.02 -6.09
CA PHE A 17 -11.00 -24.95 -6.20
C PHE A 17 -11.43 -24.71 -7.66
N PHE A 18 -10.50 -24.76 -8.60
CA PHE A 18 -10.74 -24.34 -9.99
C PHE A 18 -10.72 -25.50 -10.99
N GLY A 19 -10.40 -26.73 -10.56
CA GLY A 19 -10.24 -27.88 -11.43
C GLY A 19 -9.20 -27.62 -12.53
N ASN A 20 -9.54 -28.02 -13.77
CA ASN A 20 -8.70 -27.81 -14.96
C ASN A 20 -9.07 -26.55 -15.76
N LYS A 21 -9.81 -25.60 -15.16
CA LYS A 21 -10.25 -24.38 -15.87
C LYS A 21 -9.14 -23.32 -15.88
N ASN A 22 -8.88 -22.74 -17.05
CA ASN A 22 -8.00 -21.59 -17.20
C ASN A 22 -8.75 -20.29 -16.89
N ILE A 23 -8.68 -19.87 -15.63
CA ILE A 23 -9.36 -18.66 -15.13
C ILE A 23 -8.34 -17.51 -15.00
N PRO A 24 -8.63 -16.30 -15.51
CA PRO A 24 -7.78 -15.14 -15.31
C PRO A 24 -7.78 -14.68 -13.85
N CYS A 25 -6.64 -14.17 -13.38
CA CYS A 25 -6.48 -13.67 -12.01
C CYS A 25 -6.41 -12.13 -12.01
N LEU A 26 -7.08 -11.49 -11.03
CA LEU A 26 -6.96 -10.06 -10.74
C LEU A 26 -6.22 -9.88 -9.41
N ILE A 27 -5.20 -9.02 -9.41
CA ILE A 27 -4.29 -8.84 -8.28
C ILE A 27 -4.38 -7.38 -7.77
N PRO A 28 -5.08 -7.13 -6.66
CA PRO A 28 -5.01 -5.85 -5.97
C PRO A 28 -3.71 -5.79 -5.15
N CYS A 29 -2.79 -4.90 -5.51
CA CYS A 29 -1.49 -4.80 -4.84
C CYS A 29 -0.94 -3.38 -4.82
N GLY A 30 0.00 -3.10 -3.93
CA GLY A 30 0.81 -1.88 -4.01
C GLY A 30 1.80 -1.97 -5.17
N ILE A 31 2.19 -0.81 -5.72
CA ILE A 31 3.11 -0.74 -6.88
C ILE A 31 4.49 -1.38 -6.61
N ASP A 32 4.91 -1.54 -5.35
CA ASP A 32 6.16 -2.24 -4.98
C ASP A 32 6.24 -3.69 -5.45
N GLN A 33 5.09 -4.34 -5.67
CA GLN A 33 5.02 -5.75 -6.06
C GLN A 33 4.94 -5.93 -7.58
N ASP A 34 4.86 -4.84 -8.35
CA ASP A 34 4.80 -4.87 -9.82
C ASP A 34 5.92 -5.71 -10.47
N PRO A 35 7.19 -5.65 -10.02
CA PRO A 35 8.26 -6.45 -10.63
C PRO A 35 7.96 -7.95 -10.64
N TYR A 36 7.30 -8.48 -9.60
CA TYR A 36 6.93 -9.89 -9.52
C TYR A 36 5.82 -10.26 -10.51
N PHE A 37 4.82 -9.39 -10.68
CA PHE A 37 3.73 -9.62 -11.61
C PHE A 37 4.15 -9.46 -13.06
N ARG A 38 5.04 -8.51 -13.32
CA ARG A 38 5.65 -8.32 -14.64
C ARG A 38 6.40 -9.57 -15.10
N MET A 39 7.28 -10.12 -14.26
CA MET A 39 7.95 -11.40 -14.55
C MET A 39 6.94 -12.54 -14.78
N THR A 40 5.87 -12.58 -13.99
CA THR A 40 4.86 -13.64 -14.12
C THR A 40 4.11 -13.53 -15.45
N ARG A 41 3.80 -12.32 -15.93
CA ARG A 41 3.12 -12.11 -17.23
C ARG A 41 3.96 -12.60 -18.40
N ASP A 42 5.28 -12.45 -18.33
CA ASP A 42 6.21 -12.96 -19.36
C ASP A 42 6.26 -14.49 -19.38
N VAL A 43 6.25 -15.12 -18.20
CA VAL A 43 6.18 -16.58 -18.08
C VAL A 43 4.83 -17.12 -18.55
N CYS A 44 3.71 -16.44 -18.23
CA CYS A 44 2.36 -16.84 -18.65
C CYS A 44 2.23 -17.00 -20.18
N ALA A 45 2.91 -16.14 -20.94
CA ALA A 45 2.92 -16.23 -22.41
C ALA A 45 3.57 -17.53 -22.90
N LYS A 46 4.60 -18.04 -22.22
CA LYS A 46 5.30 -19.29 -22.59
C LYS A 46 4.49 -20.53 -22.24
N ILE A 47 3.75 -20.50 -21.14
CA ILE A 47 2.96 -21.65 -20.63
C ILE A 47 1.51 -21.65 -21.12
N LYS A 48 1.14 -20.76 -22.06
CA LYS A 48 -0.22 -20.59 -22.60
C LYS A 48 -1.30 -20.39 -21.51
N ALA A 49 -0.92 -19.74 -20.41
CA ALA A 49 -1.83 -19.38 -19.33
C ALA A 49 -2.35 -17.95 -19.51
N PRO A 50 -3.55 -17.62 -19.02
CA PRO A 50 -4.06 -16.25 -19.05
C PRO A 50 -3.13 -15.32 -18.24
N LYS A 51 -2.81 -14.16 -18.80
CA LYS A 51 -1.98 -13.16 -18.12
C LYS A 51 -2.77 -12.57 -16.94
N PRO A 52 -2.17 -12.46 -15.73
CA PRO A 52 -2.84 -11.83 -14.60
C PRO A 52 -3.03 -10.32 -14.83
N ALA A 53 -4.18 -9.78 -14.42
CA ALA A 53 -4.46 -8.34 -14.38
C ALA A 53 -4.03 -7.75 -13.03
N GLY A 54 -3.46 -6.54 -13.04
CA GLY A 54 -3.03 -5.84 -11.83
C GLY A 54 -3.87 -4.59 -11.58
N LEU A 55 -4.29 -4.38 -10.33
CA LEU A 55 -4.88 -3.14 -9.85
C LEU A 55 -3.95 -2.56 -8.80
N TYR A 56 -3.33 -1.42 -9.10
CA TYR A 56 -2.29 -0.83 -8.28
C TYR A 56 -2.85 0.28 -7.39
N ASN A 57 -2.67 0.12 -6.09
CA ASN A 57 -3.02 1.16 -5.12
C ASN A 57 -1.82 2.07 -4.86
N LYS A 58 -2.08 3.36 -4.70
CA LYS A 58 -1.08 4.31 -4.17
C LYS A 58 -0.70 3.90 -2.75
N PHE A 59 0.53 4.23 -2.34
CA PHE A 59 0.97 3.96 -0.98
C PHE A 59 0.22 4.81 0.02
N PHE A 60 -0.02 4.21 1.18
CA PHE A 60 -0.38 4.98 2.37
C PHE A 60 0.86 5.74 2.83
N PRO A 61 0.80 7.08 2.90
CA PRO A 61 1.91 7.87 3.41
C PRO A 61 2.16 7.51 4.88
N SER A 62 3.42 7.55 5.31
CA SER A 62 3.73 7.42 6.73
C SER A 62 3.28 8.66 7.50
N LEU A 63 3.18 8.53 8.82
CA LEU A 63 2.95 9.68 9.69
C LEU A 63 4.03 10.76 9.48
N GLN A 64 5.28 10.37 9.23
CA GLN A 64 6.43 11.28 9.12
C GLN A 64 6.50 12.05 7.78
N GLY A 65 5.63 11.75 6.82
CA GLY A 65 5.47 12.54 5.59
C GLY A 65 5.38 11.71 4.32
N PHE A 66 5.10 12.41 3.20
CA PHE A 66 4.70 11.84 1.91
C PHE A 66 5.77 10.94 1.23
N ASN A 67 7.05 11.17 1.52
CA ASN A 67 8.17 10.46 0.87
C ASN A 67 8.50 9.11 1.52
N SER A 68 7.84 8.75 2.62
CA SER A 68 8.13 7.51 3.34
C SER A 68 6.89 6.63 3.45
N LYS A 69 7.07 5.34 3.17
CA LYS A 69 6.03 4.33 3.29
C LYS A 69 5.84 3.95 4.75
N MET A 70 4.60 3.75 5.17
CA MET A 70 4.31 3.17 6.48
C MET A 70 4.95 1.78 6.59
N SER A 71 5.83 1.59 7.58
CA SER A 71 6.60 0.36 7.75
C SER A 71 6.46 -0.16 9.17
N ALA A 72 6.13 -1.44 9.30
CA ALA A 72 6.09 -2.11 10.60
C ALA A 72 7.46 -2.10 11.31
N SER A 73 8.56 -1.94 10.56
CA SER A 73 9.90 -1.83 11.12
C SER A 73 10.15 -0.50 11.84
N ILE A 74 9.35 0.53 11.58
CA ILE A 74 9.46 1.84 12.23
C ILE A 74 8.15 2.10 12.97
N PRO A 75 8.06 1.81 14.28
CA PRO A 75 6.80 1.87 15.01
C PRO A 75 6.21 3.29 15.12
N GLN A 76 7.02 4.32 14.89
CA GLN A 76 6.61 5.72 14.83
C GLN A 76 6.09 6.15 13.45
N SER A 77 6.26 5.32 12.41
CA SER A 77 5.86 5.64 11.04
C SER A 77 4.41 5.27 10.75
N GLY A 78 3.80 4.43 11.60
CA GLY A 78 2.49 3.84 11.35
C GLY A 78 1.62 3.69 12.59
N ILE A 79 0.32 3.65 12.31
CA ILE A 79 -0.72 3.30 13.28
C ILE A 79 -0.99 1.80 13.10
N PHE A 80 -0.83 1.04 14.17
CA PHE A 80 -1.05 -0.41 14.16
C PHE A 80 -2.45 -0.73 14.66
N MET A 81 -3.00 -1.86 14.19
CA MET A 81 -4.31 -2.34 14.63
C MET A 81 -4.33 -2.77 16.11
N THR A 82 -3.17 -2.89 16.75
CA THR A 82 -3.00 -3.22 18.16
C THR A 82 -2.87 -1.98 19.06
N ASP A 83 -2.74 -0.78 18.48
CA ASP A 83 -2.57 0.44 19.26
C ASP A 83 -3.85 0.79 20.02
N THR A 84 -3.69 1.28 21.26
CA THR A 84 -4.80 1.82 22.06
C THR A 84 -5.21 3.21 21.58
N ALA A 85 -6.44 3.64 21.88
CA ALA A 85 -6.94 4.96 21.47
C ALA A 85 -6.01 6.12 21.89
N LYS A 86 -5.40 6.03 23.08
CA LYS A 86 -4.43 7.03 23.56
C LYS A 86 -3.12 7.02 22.77
N GLU A 87 -2.65 5.85 22.36
CA GLU A 87 -1.44 5.74 21.54
C GLU A 87 -1.67 6.26 20.13
N ILE A 88 -2.85 5.99 19.56
CA ILE A 88 -3.26 6.55 18.26
C ILE A 88 -3.26 8.08 18.32
N GLU A 89 -3.91 8.67 19.33
CA GLU A 89 -3.95 10.13 19.51
C GLU A 89 -2.53 10.72 19.65
N ASN A 90 -1.68 10.09 20.45
CA ASN A 90 -0.30 10.54 20.64
C ASN A 90 0.52 10.44 19.35
N LYS A 91 0.38 9.37 18.58
CA LYS A 91 1.09 9.18 17.30
C LYS A 91 0.64 10.19 16.26
N VAL A 92 -0.66 10.46 16.17
CA VAL A 92 -1.20 11.49 15.27
C VAL A 92 -0.69 12.88 15.67
N LYS A 93 -0.80 13.26 16.95
CA LYS A 93 -0.40 14.61 17.39
C LYS A 93 1.10 14.87 17.30
N LYS A 94 1.94 13.86 17.58
CA LYS A 94 3.40 14.04 17.67
C LYS A 94 4.14 13.73 16.38
N HIS A 95 3.63 12.80 15.57
CA HIS A 95 4.38 12.25 14.44
C HIS A 95 3.70 12.47 13.10
N ALA A 96 2.41 12.83 13.04
CA ALA A 96 1.77 13.14 11.77
C ALA A 96 2.24 14.49 11.22
N PHE A 97 2.77 14.46 10.01
CA PHE A 97 3.20 15.65 9.29
C PHE A 97 1.99 16.54 8.99
N SER A 98 2.08 17.78 9.44
CA SER A 98 1.08 18.83 9.20
C SER A 98 1.51 19.71 8.04
N GLY A 99 0.58 20.01 7.13
CA GLY A 99 0.75 21.04 6.11
C GLY A 99 0.40 22.45 6.61
N GLY A 100 0.08 22.59 7.91
CA GLY A 100 -0.17 23.89 8.54
C GLY A 100 1.11 24.67 8.85
N LYS A 101 0.96 25.97 9.14
CA LYS A 101 2.05 26.87 9.53
C LYS A 101 2.37 26.74 11.01
N ALA A 102 3.59 27.13 11.39
CA ALA A 102 4.08 27.07 12.77
C ALA A 102 3.30 27.97 13.73
N THR A 103 2.77 29.09 13.23
CA THR A 103 2.02 30.06 14.03
C THR A 103 0.59 30.21 13.51
N LYS A 104 -0.33 30.55 14.42
CA LYS A 104 -1.74 30.79 14.10
C LYS A 104 -1.91 31.96 13.12
N GLU A 105 -1.11 33.01 13.28
CA GLU A 105 -1.16 34.20 12.42
C GLU A 105 -0.75 33.89 10.97
N GLU A 106 0.28 33.06 10.77
CA GLU A 106 0.69 32.61 9.44
C GLU A 106 -0.32 31.63 8.84
N GLN A 107 -0.94 30.79 9.67
CA GLN A 107 -1.98 29.87 9.25
C GLN A 107 -3.22 30.62 8.74
N GLU A 108 -3.61 31.71 9.41
CA GLU A 108 -4.73 32.57 9.01
C GLU A 108 -4.40 33.39 7.76
N LYS A 109 -3.14 33.83 7.60
CA LYS A 109 -2.71 34.63 6.43
C LYS A 109 -2.46 33.80 5.17
N TYR A 110 -1.82 32.63 5.30
CA TYR A 110 -1.33 31.82 4.17
C TYR A 110 -2.06 30.49 3.99
N GLY A 111 -2.89 30.07 4.94
CA GLY A 111 -3.60 28.79 4.90
C GLY A 111 -2.69 27.56 5.10
N ALA A 112 -3.31 26.38 5.10
CA ALA A 112 -2.61 25.10 5.09
C ALA A 112 -2.37 24.61 3.66
N ASP A 113 -1.24 23.94 3.46
CA ASP A 113 -0.96 23.20 2.24
C ASP A 113 -1.62 21.82 2.29
N SER A 114 -2.74 21.66 1.57
CA SER A 114 -3.49 20.40 1.50
C SER A 114 -2.76 19.29 0.74
N LEU A 115 -1.74 19.61 -0.07
CA LEU A 115 -0.99 18.60 -0.83
C LEU A 115 0.09 17.92 0.02
N LEU A 116 0.50 18.56 1.11
CA LEU A 116 1.53 18.05 2.02
C LEU A 116 0.96 17.39 3.28
N ILE A 117 -0.36 17.44 3.47
CA ILE A 117 -1.04 16.86 4.63
C ILE A 117 -1.06 15.32 4.55
N SER A 118 -0.60 14.67 5.63
CA SER A 118 -0.97 13.28 5.87
C SER A 118 -2.50 13.24 6.15
N PRO A 119 -3.30 12.37 5.49
CA PRO A 119 -4.77 12.44 5.47
C PRO A 119 -5.46 12.24 6.83
N THR A 120 -4.69 12.18 7.92
CA THR A 120 -5.14 11.97 9.29
C THR A 120 -5.19 13.25 10.14
N ASN A 121 -4.70 14.40 9.66
CA ASN A 121 -4.81 15.68 10.37
C ASN A 121 -5.66 16.67 9.58
N THR A 122 -6.98 16.58 9.75
CA THR A 122 -7.84 17.76 9.70
C THR A 122 -7.77 18.45 11.06
N CYS A 123 -7.55 19.76 11.03
CA CYS A 123 -7.48 20.70 12.15
C CYS A 123 -8.26 20.34 13.42
#